data_AF-A0A3N7EMW2-F1
#
_entry.id   AF-A0A3N7EMW2-F1
#
_cell.length_a   1.000
_cell.length_b   1.000
_cell.length_c   1.000
_cell.angle_alpha   90.00
_cell.angle_beta   90.00
_cell.angle_gamma   90.00
#
_symmetry.space_group_name_H-M   'P 1'
#
loop_
_entity.id
_entity.type
_entity.pdbx_description
1 polymer ?
#
loop_
_entity_poly.entity_id
_entity_poly.type
_entity_poly.pdbx_seq_one_letter_code
_entity_poly.pdbx_strand_id
1 'polypeptide(L)'
;MKKIGLFVVFALCYLKNSGQEIARFNPDTIKTIQLDSAVNITAQKFGVETFINAIITDNSFYQAFRNMKKYGFIAENRIFTYNKKNKVDGKIYRKIKHHPSGPVKMEYLVKQDTGKVYKKNGKYQLYTIEMFDYIFMNAYNSEFVAEGPMTAGKGAESNESYKSKLKTLIFAPGRPIKGLPFIGSKTQIFTANMRQYYDYSYYSGTYLDSIPVYWFKVKVKPDLSNGTKDGLMIKELTTIFDKRNFEILGRYVDMKYSNMLFDFDVQMNIEMSYFQGEKLPSKISYQGNWDYPFKKEERASFLIVHKDYQGEKR
;
A
#
# COMPACT_ATOMS: atom_id res chain seq x y z
N MET A 1 -64.40 6.82 26.89
CA MET A 1 -63.32 5.83 27.06
C MET A 1 -63.00 5.20 25.70
N LYS A 2 -61.69 5.05 25.39
CA LYS A 2 -61.06 4.27 24.30
C LYS A 2 -61.11 4.95 22.91
N LYS A 3 -60.08 5.72 22.49
CA LYS A 3 -58.64 5.47 22.19
C LYS A 3 -58.46 5.53 20.66
N ILE A 4 -58.18 6.75 20.17
CA ILE A 4 -57.71 7.02 18.80
C ILE A 4 -56.25 6.58 18.74
N GLY A 5 -55.97 5.55 17.94
CA GLY A 5 -54.62 5.02 17.72
C GLY A 5 -53.87 5.87 16.70
N LEU A 6 -52.84 6.56 17.17
CA LEU A 6 -51.90 7.36 16.40
C LEU A 6 -51.01 6.43 15.54
N PHE A 7 -51.22 6.38 14.23
CA PHE A 7 -50.33 5.69 13.30
C PHE A 7 -49.17 6.63 12.93
N VAL A 8 -48.11 6.62 13.74
CA VAL A 8 -46.80 7.18 13.34
C VAL A 8 -46.02 6.04 12.68
N VAL A 9 -46.08 5.96 11.36
CA VAL A 9 -45.17 5.11 10.58
C VAL A 9 -43.81 5.80 10.59
N PHE A 10 -42.95 5.38 11.52
CA PHE A 10 -41.52 5.64 11.45
C PHE A 10 -40.97 4.89 10.24
N ALA A 11 -40.95 5.55 9.09
CA ALA A 11 -40.14 5.12 7.95
C ALA A 11 -38.67 5.27 8.34
N LEU A 12 -38.14 4.25 9.01
CA LEU A 12 -36.71 3.99 9.11
C LEU A 12 -36.20 3.76 7.68
N CYS A 13 -35.77 4.85 7.05
CA CYS A 13 -34.90 4.79 5.88
C CYS A 13 -33.64 4.04 6.29
N TYR A 14 -33.66 2.72 6.10
CA TYR A 14 -32.45 1.91 5.95
C TYR A 14 -31.75 2.37 4.67
N LEU A 15 -31.10 3.52 4.75
CA LEU A 15 -30.04 3.85 3.81
C LEU A 15 -28.94 2.82 4.09
N LYS A 16 -28.95 1.75 3.29
CA LYS A 16 -27.77 0.92 3.08
C LYS A 16 -26.67 1.88 2.63
N ASN A 17 -25.81 2.29 3.56
CA ASN A 17 -24.50 2.82 3.24
C ASN A 17 -23.71 1.68 2.62
N SER A 18 -23.99 1.36 1.36
CA SER A 18 -23.03 0.73 0.49
C SER A 18 -21.86 1.70 0.46
N GLY A 19 -20.75 1.35 1.10
CA GLY A 19 -19.53 2.14 1.04
C GLY A 19 -19.25 2.41 -0.42
N GLN A 20 -19.48 3.65 -0.85
CA GLN A 20 -19.35 4.04 -2.24
C GLN A 20 -17.86 3.87 -2.55
N GLU A 21 -17.55 2.97 -3.49
CA GLU A 21 -16.21 2.85 -4.02
C GLU A 21 -15.81 4.24 -4.53
N ILE A 22 -14.89 4.89 -3.82
CA ILE A 22 -14.50 6.25 -4.17
C ILE A 22 -13.65 6.12 -5.42
N ALA A 23 -14.25 6.38 -6.58
CA ALA A 23 -13.56 6.37 -7.87
C ALA A 23 -12.51 7.49 -7.92
N ARG A 24 -11.34 7.23 -7.34
CA ARG A 24 -10.15 8.07 -7.46
C ARG A 24 -9.22 7.48 -8.49
N PHE A 25 -8.23 8.28 -8.89
CA PHE A 25 -7.18 7.80 -9.75
C PHE A 25 -6.31 6.77 -9.00
N ASN A 26 -6.71 5.50 -9.10
CA ASN A 26 -5.96 4.33 -8.71
C ASN A 26 -6.18 3.29 -9.81
N PRO A 27 -5.26 3.17 -10.79
CA PRO A 27 -5.39 2.13 -11.81
C PRO A 27 -5.15 0.80 -11.11
N ASP A 28 -6.24 0.16 -10.71
CA ASP A 28 -6.24 -1.14 -10.05
C ASP A 28 -5.54 -2.16 -10.96
N THR A 29 -4.41 -2.72 -10.50
CA THR A 29 -3.58 -3.61 -11.33
C THR A 29 -3.66 -5.09 -10.99
N ILE A 30 -4.70 -5.50 -10.27
CA ILE A 30 -5.07 -6.92 -10.26
C ILE A 30 -5.63 -7.37 -11.65
N LYS A 31 -5.80 -6.43 -12.59
CA LYS A 31 -6.33 -6.67 -13.95
C LYS A 31 -5.34 -7.28 -14.97
N THR A 32 -4.05 -7.40 -14.65
CA THR A 32 -3.04 -8.06 -15.52
C THR A 32 -2.77 -9.52 -15.11
N ILE A 33 -3.53 -10.03 -14.15
CA ILE A 33 -3.46 -11.41 -13.71
C ILE A 33 -4.68 -12.14 -14.29
N GLN A 34 -4.41 -13.18 -15.06
CA GLN A 34 -5.42 -14.13 -15.47
C GLN A 34 -5.39 -15.31 -14.49
N LEU A 35 -6.50 -15.54 -13.79
CA LEU A 35 -6.62 -16.66 -12.86
C LEU A 35 -7.08 -17.90 -13.63
N ASP A 36 -6.29 -18.97 -13.57
CA ASP A 36 -6.53 -20.18 -14.34
C ASP A 36 -7.36 -21.19 -13.52
N SER A 37 -7.08 -21.31 -12.23
CA SER A 37 -7.76 -22.28 -11.35
C SER A 37 -7.61 -21.94 -9.88
N ALA A 38 -8.66 -22.20 -9.09
CA ALA A 38 -8.54 -22.32 -7.64
C ALA A 38 -7.75 -23.58 -7.31
N VAL A 39 -6.67 -23.45 -6.55
CA VAL A 39 -5.88 -24.62 -6.14
C VAL A 39 -6.40 -25.06 -4.77
N ASN A 40 -7.09 -26.19 -4.72
CA ASN A 40 -7.61 -26.74 -3.47
C ASN A 40 -6.47 -27.16 -2.55
N ILE A 41 -6.63 -26.88 -1.25
CA ILE A 41 -5.71 -27.23 -0.15
C ILE A 41 -5.74 -28.76 0.04
N THR A 42 -5.11 -29.51 -0.86
CA THR A 42 -5.11 -30.99 -0.84
C THR A 42 -3.71 -31.57 -0.78
N ALA A 43 -2.68 -30.81 -1.14
CA ALA A 43 -1.30 -31.23 -0.94
C ALA A 43 -0.80 -30.75 0.43
N GLN A 44 -0.75 -31.67 1.40
CA GLN A 44 -0.18 -31.49 2.74
C GLN A 44 1.25 -30.91 2.77
N LYS A 45 1.96 -30.86 1.62
CA LYS A 45 3.31 -30.30 1.48
C LYS A 45 3.37 -28.84 0.99
N PHE A 46 2.34 -28.28 0.36
CA PHE A 46 2.32 -26.88 -0.11
C PHE A 46 1.07 -26.17 0.43
N GLY A 47 1.07 -25.94 1.73
CA GLY A 47 -0.04 -25.33 2.45
C GLY A 47 0.06 -23.81 2.58
N VAL A 48 -1.00 -23.20 3.10
CA VAL A 48 -1.09 -21.77 3.45
C VAL A 48 0.11 -21.28 4.26
N GLU A 49 0.66 -22.10 5.16
CA GLU A 49 1.85 -21.78 5.95
C GLU A 49 3.08 -21.43 5.10
N THR A 50 3.24 -22.03 3.92
CA THR A 50 4.36 -21.75 3.00
C THR A 50 4.32 -20.29 2.56
N PHE A 51 3.14 -19.83 2.14
CA PHE A 51 2.91 -18.44 1.74
C PHE A 51 3.06 -17.49 2.92
N ILE A 52 2.49 -17.82 4.08
CA ILE A 52 2.61 -17.03 5.30
C ILE A 52 4.09 -16.84 5.67
N ASN A 53 4.86 -17.92 5.72
CA ASN A 53 6.27 -17.89 6.06
C ASN A 53 7.07 -17.07 5.06
N ALA A 54 6.81 -17.21 3.76
CA ALA A 54 7.45 -16.38 2.75
C ALA A 54 7.13 -14.89 2.94
N ILE A 55 5.88 -14.51 3.23
CA ILE A 55 5.53 -13.10 3.49
C ILE A 55 6.22 -12.57 4.74
N ILE A 56 6.21 -13.33 5.83
CA ILE A 56 6.76 -12.89 7.12
C ILE A 56 8.28 -12.74 7.05
N THR A 57 8.98 -13.65 6.37
CA THR A 57 10.45 -13.69 6.30
C THR A 57 11.02 -12.89 5.14
N ASP A 58 10.19 -12.47 4.19
CA ASP A 58 10.61 -11.71 3.02
C ASP A 58 11.29 -10.39 3.41
N ASN A 59 12.51 -10.23 2.90
CA ASN A 59 13.23 -8.96 2.87
C ASN A 59 13.55 -8.54 1.42
N SER A 60 13.31 -9.41 0.42
CA SER A 60 13.61 -9.19 -0.99
C SER A 60 12.78 -8.04 -1.56
N PHE A 61 11.53 -7.89 -1.12
CA PHE A 61 10.63 -6.87 -1.61
C PHE A 61 11.13 -5.46 -1.26
N TYR A 62 11.60 -5.27 -0.03
CA TYR A 62 12.25 -4.02 0.36
C TYR A 62 13.60 -3.82 -0.35
N GLN A 63 14.37 -4.89 -0.52
CA GLN A 63 15.66 -4.83 -1.24
C GLN A 63 15.49 -4.44 -2.72
N ALA A 64 14.39 -4.81 -3.37
CA ALA A 64 14.11 -4.39 -4.75
C ALA A 64 14.09 -2.86 -4.89
N PHE A 65 13.49 -2.15 -3.93
CA PHE A 65 13.51 -0.68 -3.89
C PHE A 65 14.93 -0.12 -3.66
N ARG A 66 15.73 -0.79 -2.84
CA ARG A 66 17.13 -0.40 -2.58
C ARG A 66 18.01 -0.63 -3.81
N ASN A 67 17.74 -1.66 -4.59
CA ASN A 67 18.51 -2.00 -5.78
C ASN A 67 18.29 -1.01 -6.92
N MET A 68 17.16 -0.29 -6.96
CA MET A 68 16.89 0.74 -7.97
C MET A 68 18.03 1.73 -8.15
N LYS A 69 18.73 2.11 -7.07
CA LYS A 69 19.86 3.05 -7.12
C LYS A 69 21.01 2.60 -8.03
N LYS A 70 21.11 1.30 -8.32
CA LYS A 70 22.13 0.71 -9.20
C LYS A 70 21.79 0.83 -10.69
N TYR A 71 20.55 1.21 -11.02
CA TYR A 71 20.04 1.20 -12.38
C TYR A 71 19.63 2.60 -12.83
N GLY A 72 19.86 2.92 -14.10
CA GLY A 72 19.19 4.05 -14.74
C GLY A 72 17.73 3.71 -15.00
N PHE A 73 16.82 4.68 -14.86
CA PHE A 73 15.40 4.47 -15.19
C PHE A 73 14.67 5.81 -15.37
N ILE A 74 13.47 5.73 -15.93
CA ILE A 74 12.50 6.81 -15.98
C ILE A 74 11.39 6.54 -14.97
N ALA A 75 11.18 7.43 -14.00
CA ALA A 75 10.03 7.41 -13.10
C ALA A 75 9.00 8.46 -13.52
N GLU A 76 7.81 8.00 -13.89
CA GLU A 76 6.66 8.85 -14.20
C GLU A 76 5.69 8.87 -13.02
N ASN A 77 5.58 10.02 -12.35
CA ASN A 77 4.77 10.17 -11.15
C ASN A 77 3.56 11.06 -11.44
N ARG A 78 2.37 10.57 -11.10
CA ARG A 78 1.10 11.30 -11.13
C ARG A 78 0.52 11.32 -9.73
N ILE A 79 0.31 12.50 -9.17
CA ILE A 79 -0.21 12.68 -7.81
C ILE A 79 -1.44 13.58 -7.88
N PHE A 80 -2.49 13.20 -7.18
CA PHE A 80 -3.73 13.96 -7.08
C PHE A 80 -4.07 14.19 -5.61
N THR A 81 -4.42 15.42 -5.27
CA THR A 81 -5.02 15.77 -3.98
C THR A 81 -6.50 16.02 -4.15
N TYR A 82 -7.26 15.71 -3.11
CA TYR A 82 -8.70 15.84 -3.14
C TYR A 82 -9.20 16.66 -1.96
N ASN A 83 -10.23 17.46 -2.20
CA ASN A 83 -10.95 18.14 -1.13
C ASN A 83 -11.92 17.18 -0.41
N LYS A 84 -12.61 17.69 0.63
CA LYS A 84 -13.60 16.92 1.40
C LYS A 84 -14.79 16.37 0.59
N LYS A 85 -15.03 16.90 -0.62
CA LYS A 85 -16.04 16.41 -1.57
C LYS A 85 -15.47 15.43 -2.59
N ASN A 86 -14.25 14.91 -2.39
CA ASN A 86 -13.52 14.05 -3.31
C ASN A 86 -13.28 14.66 -4.71
N LYS A 87 -13.34 15.98 -4.85
CA LYS A 87 -12.94 16.66 -6.10
C LYS A 87 -11.46 16.95 -6.08
N VAL A 88 -10.79 16.71 -7.20
CA VAL A 88 -9.37 17.03 -7.38
C VAL A 88 -9.16 18.53 -7.17
N ASP A 89 -8.28 18.89 -6.24
CA ASP A 89 -7.93 20.29 -5.96
C ASP A 89 -6.43 20.59 -6.14
N GLY A 90 -5.64 19.58 -6.45
CA GLY A 90 -4.22 19.69 -6.81
C GLY A 90 -3.74 18.50 -7.63
N LYS A 91 -2.77 18.74 -8.50
CA LYS A 91 -2.14 17.73 -9.35
C LYS A 91 -0.63 17.97 -9.43
N ILE A 92 0.16 16.91 -9.29
CA ILE A 92 1.58 16.90 -9.63
C ILE A 92 1.75 15.88 -10.76
N TYR A 93 2.42 16.30 -11.82
CA TYR A 93 2.95 15.43 -12.84
C TYR A 93 4.45 15.68 -12.97
N ARG A 94 5.24 14.61 -12.85
CA ARG A 94 6.68 14.70 -13.03
C ARG A 94 7.23 13.46 -13.71
N LYS A 95 8.20 13.68 -14.58
CA LYS A 95 9.00 12.63 -15.23
C LYS A 95 10.43 12.83 -14.77
N ILE A 96 10.97 11.85 -14.06
CA ILE A 96 12.30 11.89 -13.47
C ILE A 96 13.16 10.86 -14.20
N LYS A 97 14.34 11.26 -14.64
CA LYS A 97 15.39 10.35 -15.09
C LYS A 97 16.36 10.14 -13.93
N HIS A 98 16.52 8.89 -13.53
CA HIS A 98 17.53 8.49 -12.57
C HIS A 98 18.79 8.03 -13.32
N HIS A 99 19.94 8.49 -12.86
CA HIS A 99 21.25 8.08 -13.34
C HIS A 99 21.94 7.27 -12.24
N PRO A 100 22.41 6.04 -12.53
CA PRO A 100 23.01 5.18 -11.50
C PRO A 100 24.37 5.71 -11.04
N SER A 101 25.05 6.47 -11.89
CA SER A 101 26.38 7.03 -11.67
C SER A 101 26.46 8.50 -12.08
N GLY A 102 27.53 9.17 -11.65
CA GLY A 102 27.77 10.60 -11.92
C GLY A 102 27.29 11.54 -10.80
N PRO A 103 27.58 12.85 -10.94
CA PRO A 103 27.29 13.84 -9.90
C PRO A 103 25.80 14.16 -9.76
N VAL A 104 25.01 13.94 -10.83
CA VAL A 104 23.57 14.20 -10.86
C VAL A 104 22.83 12.87 -10.93
N LYS A 105 22.32 12.40 -9.78
CA LYS A 105 21.57 11.13 -9.71
C LYS A 105 20.13 11.24 -10.19
N MET A 106 19.55 12.43 -10.14
CA MET A 106 18.16 12.66 -10.56
C MET A 106 18.04 13.92 -11.39
N GLU A 107 17.33 13.78 -12.51
CA GLU A 107 17.06 14.84 -13.46
C GLU A 107 15.55 14.92 -13.71
N TYR A 108 14.96 16.11 -13.57
CA TYR A 108 13.55 16.33 -13.89
C TYR A 108 13.40 16.62 -15.39
N LEU A 109 12.88 15.65 -16.13
CA LEU A 109 12.54 15.82 -17.56
C LEU A 109 11.23 16.61 -17.73
N VAL A 110 10.29 16.40 -16.80
CA VAL A 110 9.02 17.15 -16.73
C VAL A 110 8.72 17.43 -15.26
N LYS A 111 8.23 18.63 -14.97
CA LYS A 111 7.71 19.03 -13.67
C LYS A 111 6.55 20.00 -13.86
N GLN A 112 5.34 19.56 -13.53
CA GLN A 112 4.11 20.29 -13.72
C GLN A 112 3.23 20.14 -12.49
N ASP A 113 3.00 21.26 -11.80
CA ASP A 113 2.23 21.30 -10.57
C ASP A 113 1.07 22.27 -10.74
N THR A 114 -0.15 21.87 -10.37
CA THR A 114 -1.35 22.71 -10.49
C THR A 114 -2.22 22.59 -9.23
N GLY A 115 -2.88 23.68 -8.85
CA GLY A 115 -3.79 23.70 -7.70
C GLY A 115 -3.09 23.71 -6.34
N LYS A 116 -3.76 23.18 -5.32
CA LYS A 116 -3.40 23.25 -3.89
C LYS A 116 -2.40 22.17 -3.47
N VAL A 117 -1.24 22.18 -4.12
CA VAL A 117 -0.16 21.21 -3.85
C VAL A 117 0.82 21.75 -2.81
N TYR A 118 1.17 23.03 -2.92
CA TYR A 118 2.18 23.69 -2.10
C TYR A 118 1.58 24.81 -1.25
N LYS A 119 2.14 24.99 -0.06
CA LYS A 119 1.93 26.17 0.78
C LYS A 119 2.70 27.36 0.19
N LYS A 120 2.38 28.57 0.66
CA LYS A 120 3.10 29.81 0.28
C LYS A 120 4.61 29.74 0.54
N ASN A 121 5.05 28.93 1.50
CA ASN A 121 6.46 28.74 1.85
C ASN A 121 7.16 27.64 1.02
N GLY A 122 6.54 27.15 -0.05
CA GLY A 122 7.09 26.12 -0.93
C GLY A 122 7.04 24.69 -0.36
N LYS A 123 6.62 24.49 0.90
CA LYS A 123 6.44 23.15 1.48
C LYS A 123 5.15 22.51 0.95
N TYR A 124 5.10 21.18 0.92
CA TYR A 124 3.88 20.46 0.57
C TYR A 124 2.72 20.84 1.51
N GLN A 125 1.53 20.92 0.91
CA GLN A 125 0.31 21.20 1.65
C GLN A 125 -0.11 19.99 2.50
N LEU A 126 -0.10 18.80 1.89
CA LEU A 126 -0.46 17.54 2.54
C LEU A 126 0.81 16.81 3.00
N TYR A 127 0.80 16.37 4.26
CA TYR A 127 1.86 15.55 4.83
C TYR A 127 1.99 14.20 4.11
N THR A 128 0.88 13.64 3.62
CA THR A 128 0.86 12.41 2.83
C THR A 128 1.72 12.55 1.59
N ILE A 129 1.67 13.68 0.87
CA ILE A 129 2.53 13.90 -0.30
C ILE A 129 3.99 14.00 0.11
N GLU A 130 4.29 14.77 1.17
CA GLU A 130 5.64 14.89 1.70
C GLU A 130 6.24 13.52 2.08
N MET A 131 5.44 12.65 2.68
CA MET A 131 5.81 11.28 3.04
C MET A 131 6.09 10.42 1.81
N PHE A 132 5.18 10.40 0.83
CA PHE A 132 5.36 9.64 -0.40
C PHE A 132 6.61 10.12 -1.16
N ASP A 133 6.82 11.43 -1.21
CA ASP A 133 8.00 12.02 -1.82
C ASP A 133 9.27 11.59 -1.09
N TYR A 134 9.27 11.65 0.25
CA TYR A 134 10.39 11.16 1.07
C TYR A 134 10.70 9.68 0.80
N ILE A 135 9.70 8.80 0.83
CA ILE A 135 9.89 7.35 0.64
C ILE A 135 10.49 7.05 -0.74
N PHE A 136 9.88 7.57 -1.81
CA PHE A 136 10.25 7.19 -3.16
C PHE A 136 11.44 7.97 -3.71
N MET A 137 11.60 9.25 -3.36
CA MET A 137 12.80 9.99 -3.75
C MET A 137 14.03 9.50 -2.99
N ASN A 138 13.92 9.10 -1.71
CA ASN A 138 15.07 8.53 -0.99
C ASN A 138 15.44 7.14 -1.50
N ALA A 139 14.48 6.37 -2.03
CA ALA A 139 14.78 5.14 -2.75
C ALA A 139 15.72 5.38 -3.93
N TYR A 140 15.56 6.52 -4.61
CA TYR A 140 16.40 6.89 -5.75
C TYR A 140 17.75 7.44 -5.28
N ASN A 141 17.78 8.21 -4.18
CA ASN A 141 18.95 8.97 -3.74
C ASN A 141 19.95 8.26 -2.81
N SER A 142 19.69 7.01 -2.40
CA SER A 142 20.54 6.14 -1.55
C SER A 142 20.40 6.20 -0.01
N GLU A 143 19.65 7.16 0.55
CA GLU A 143 19.37 7.27 1.99
C GLU A 143 18.02 6.69 2.42
N PHE A 144 17.66 5.52 1.90
CA PHE A 144 16.67 4.73 2.63
C PHE A 144 17.34 4.27 3.94
N VAL A 145 17.02 4.93 5.06
CA VAL A 145 17.62 4.78 6.41
C VAL A 145 18.27 3.41 6.67
N ALA A 146 19.58 3.50 6.98
CA ALA A 146 20.59 2.53 7.46
C ALA A 146 20.32 1.01 7.47
N GLU A 147 21.38 0.28 7.12
CA GLU A 147 21.52 -1.18 7.28
C GLU A 147 21.25 -1.61 8.73
N GLY A 148 20.29 -2.51 8.89
CA GLY A 148 19.95 -3.16 10.15
C GLY A 148 18.66 -3.97 9.98
N PRO A 149 18.39 -4.97 10.85
CA PRO A 149 17.05 -5.52 10.94
C PRO A 149 16.07 -4.36 11.18
N MET A 150 14.80 -4.51 10.79
CA MET A 150 13.73 -3.54 11.08
C MET A 150 13.54 -3.38 12.62
N THR A 151 14.49 -2.75 13.29
CA THR A 151 14.48 -2.46 14.72
C THR A 151 14.24 -0.98 14.87
N ALA A 152 13.12 -0.65 15.51
CA ALA A 152 12.79 0.71 15.91
C ALA A 152 13.99 1.35 16.61
N GLY A 153 14.59 2.34 15.95
CA GLY A 153 15.67 3.13 16.51
C GLY A 153 15.19 3.82 17.79
N LYS A 154 16.01 3.72 18.85
CA LYS A 154 15.83 4.47 20.08
C LYS A 154 16.00 5.97 19.79
N GLY A 155 15.02 6.77 20.20
CA GLY A 155 15.17 8.22 20.40
C GLY A 155 15.43 9.04 19.14
N ALA A 156 14.38 9.38 18.39
CA ALA A 156 14.40 10.50 17.47
C ALA A 156 13.02 11.18 17.48
N GLU A 157 13.02 12.51 17.32
CA GLU A 157 11.88 13.42 17.40
C GLU A 157 10.60 12.90 16.75
N SER A 158 9.45 13.33 17.26
CA SER A 158 8.09 12.82 16.97
C SER A 158 7.75 12.61 15.48
N ASN A 159 8.36 13.38 14.57
CA ASN A 159 8.17 13.26 13.12
C ASN A 159 8.89 12.06 12.47
N GLU A 160 10.08 11.67 12.94
CA GLU A 160 10.86 10.56 12.39
C GLU A 160 10.29 9.19 12.82
N SER A 161 9.67 9.15 14.00
CA SER A 161 8.90 7.99 14.47
C SER A 161 7.72 7.67 13.54
N TYR A 162 7.00 8.68 13.02
CA TYR A 162 5.82 8.45 12.18
C TYR A 162 6.18 7.96 10.77
N LYS A 163 7.20 8.56 10.13
CA LYS A 163 7.72 8.11 8.82
C LYS A 163 8.21 6.66 8.85
N SER A 164 8.93 6.27 9.89
CA SER A 164 9.42 4.88 10.06
C SER A 164 8.31 3.86 10.30
N LYS A 165 7.23 4.26 10.98
CA LYS A 165 6.02 3.43 11.18
C LYS A 165 5.22 3.22 9.90
N LEU A 166 5.07 4.26 9.07
CA LEU A 166 4.38 4.19 7.78
C LEU A 166 5.19 3.41 6.75
N LYS A 167 6.52 3.54 6.75
CA LYS A 167 7.43 2.65 6.00
C LYS A 167 7.14 1.19 6.34
N THR A 168 6.94 0.86 7.63
CA THR A 168 6.60 -0.51 8.04
C THR A 168 5.21 -0.94 7.53
N LEU A 169 4.20 -0.06 7.59
CA LEU A 169 2.86 -0.34 7.02
C LEU A 169 2.91 -0.60 5.51
N ILE A 170 3.71 0.17 4.78
CA ILE A 170 3.81 0.14 3.31
C ILE A 170 4.63 -1.07 2.84
N PHE A 171 5.80 -1.33 3.44
CA PHE A 171 6.76 -2.33 2.93
C PHE A 171 6.69 -3.67 3.65
N ALA A 172 6.12 -3.74 4.85
CA ALA A 172 6.01 -4.97 5.64
C ALA A 172 4.63 -5.11 6.33
N PRO A 173 3.52 -5.10 5.57
CA PRO A 173 2.20 -5.37 6.12
C PRO A 173 2.19 -6.77 6.73
N GLY A 174 1.65 -6.93 7.94
CA GLY A 174 1.70 -8.19 8.67
C GLY A 174 2.70 -8.24 9.83
N ARG A 175 3.70 -7.34 9.87
CA ARG A 175 4.70 -7.27 10.96
C ARG A 175 4.27 -6.29 12.06
N PRO A 176 4.54 -6.59 13.35
CA PRO A 176 4.17 -5.72 14.46
C PRO A 176 4.86 -4.35 14.36
N ILE A 177 4.10 -3.28 14.55
CA ILE A 177 4.65 -1.93 14.62
C ILE A 177 4.88 -1.56 16.09
N LYS A 178 6.14 -1.59 16.52
CA LYS A 178 6.52 -1.19 17.89
C LYS A 178 6.33 0.32 18.09
N GLY A 179 5.86 0.73 19.26
CA GLY A 179 5.76 2.14 19.65
C GLY A 179 4.49 2.88 19.20
N LEU A 180 3.42 2.16 18.83
CA LEU A 180 2.06 2.70 18.73
C LEU A 180 1.16 2.01 19.77
N PRO A 181 0.64 2.74 20.77
CA PRO A 181 -0.40 2.22 21.65
C PRO A 181 -1.58 1.71 20.80
N PHE A 182 -2.09 0.53 21.11
CA PHE A 182 -3.30 -0.06 20.52
C PHE A 182 -3.30 -0.44 19.01
N ILE A 183 -2.25 -0.15 18.24
CA ILE A 183 -2.13 -0.51 16.80
C ILE A 183 -1.08 -1.61 16.56
N GLY A 184 -0.04 -1.69 17.39
CA GLY A 184 1.13 -2.55 17.13
C GLY A 184 0.82 -4.02 16.86
N SER A 185 -0.04 -4.65 17.68
CA SER A 185 -0.46 -6.06 17.53
C SER A 185 -1.51 -6.28 16.43
N LYS A 186 -2.25 -5.24 16.02
CA LYS A 186 -3.35 -5.34 15.03
C LYS A 186 -2.88 -5.50 13.58
N THR A 187 -1.59 -5.31 13.36
CA THR A 187 -0.89 -5.54 12.08
C THR A 187 -0.62 -7.02 11.84
N GLN A 188 -0.62 -7.87 12.88
CA GLN A 188 -0.15 -9.25 12.82
C GLN A 188 -1.24 -10.23 12.40
N ILE A 189 -1.66 -10.16 11.12
CA ILE A 189 -2.78 -10.97 10.60
C ILE A 189 -2.53 -12.49 10.64
N PHE A 190 -1.28 -12.91 10.71
CA PHE A 190 -0.88 -14.33 10.65
C PHE A 190 -0.73 -15.01 12.01
N THR A 191 -0.93 -14.31 13.12
CA THR A 191 -0.84 -14.91 14.47
C THR A 191 -2.00 -15.87 14.72
N ALA A 192 -1.81 -16.86 15.60
CA ALA A 192 -2.83 -17.85 15.95
C ALA A 192 -4.19 -17.19 16.30
N ASN A 193 -4.14 -16.12 17.10
CA ASN A 193 -5.34 -15.39 17.51
C ASN A 193 -6.00 -14.60 16.38
N MET A 194 -5.26 -14.19 15.35
CA MET A 194 -5.80 -13.38 14.26
C MET A 194 -6.33 -14.24 13.11
N ARG A 195 -5.76 -15.43 12.89
CA ARG A 195 -6.16 -16.35 11.81
C ARG A 195 -7.66 -16.65 11.77
N GLN A 196 -8.32 -16.69 12.93
CA GLN A 196 -9.76 -16.93 13.02
C GLN A 196 -10.60 -15.87 12.28
N TYR A 197 -10.08 -14.66 12.09
CA TYR A 197 -10.78 -13.53 11.49
C TYR A 197 -10.57 -13.37 9.97
N TYR A 198 -9.71 -14.20 9.36
CA TYR A 198 -9.37 -14.08 7.95
C TYR A 198 -9.63 -15.39 7.20
N ASP A 199 -10.08 -15.25 5.96
CA ASP A 199 -10.06 -16.29 4.95
C ASP A 199 -8.73 -16.26 4.21
N TYR A 200 -8.15 -17.44 4.03
CA TYR A 200 -6.91 -17.67 3.31
C TYR A 200 -7.22 -18.45 2.06
N SER A 201 -6.85 -17.91 0.91
CA SER A 201 -7.07 -18.57 -0.38
C SER A 201 -5.87 -18.36 -1.29
N TYR A 202 -5.65 -19.29 -2.21
CA TYR A 202 -4.66 -19.09 -3.25
C TYR A 202 -5.11 -19.71 -4.56
N TYR A 203 -4.65 -19.09 -5.64
CA TYR A 203 -5.04 -19.42 -6.99
C TYR A 203 -3.79 -19.52 -7.84
N SER A 204 -3.84 -20.38 -8.84
CA SER A 204 -2.87 -20.38 -9.92
C SER A 204 -3.32 -19.40 -10.98
N GLY A 205 -2.38 -18.66 -11.54
CA GLY A 205 -2.64 -17.80 -12.68
C GLY A 205 -1.39 -17.50 -13.48
N THR A 206 -1.58 -16.62 -14.46
CA THR A 206 -0.52 -16.07 -15.30
C THR A 206 -0.52 -14.55 -15.17
N TYR A 207 0.66 -13.97 -14.92
CA TYR A 207 0.89 -12.54 -14.79
C TYR A 207 1.68 -12.03 -16.00
N LEU A 208 1.28 -10.87 -16.55
CA LEU A 208 1.90 -10.29 -17.76
C LEU A 208 2.00 -11.34 -18.89
N ASP A 209 0.91 -12.09 -19.09
CA ASP A 209 0.70 -13.10 -20.15
C ASP A 209 1.66 -14.30 -20.18
N SER A 210 2.71 -14.32 -19.36
CA SER A 210 3.80 -15.30 -19.49
C SER A 210 4.40 -15.79 -18.17
N ILE A 211 4.19 -15.07 -17.06
CA ILE A 211 4.80 -15.43 -15.78
C ILE A 211 3.82 -16.27 -14.98
N PRO A 212 4.10 -17.57 -14.74
CA PRO A 212 3.24 -18.38 -13.91
C PRO A 212 3.31 -17.90 -12.47
N VAL A 213 2.16 -17.60 -11.86
CA VAL A 213 2.08 -17.04 -10.50
C VAL A 213 1.13 -17.79 -9.58
N TYR A 214 1.49 -17.84 -8.29
CA TYR A 214 0.51 -18.05 -7.23
C TYR A 214 -0.03 -16.70 -6.77
N TRP A 215 -1.34 -16.56 -6.75
CA TRP A 215 -2.02 -15.39 -6.21
C TRP A 215 -2.59 -15.76 -4.84
N PHE A 216 -1.91 -15.33 -3.78
CA PHE A 216 -2.27 -15.63 -2.40
C PHE A 216 -3.05 -14.46 -1.80
N LYS A 217 -4.24 -14.72 -1.29
CA LYS A 217 -5.16 -13.73 -0.73
C LYS A 217 -5.50 -14.07 0.72
N VAL A 218 -5.39 -13.04 1.56
CA VAL A 218 -5.83 -13.02 2.95
C VAL A 218 -6.87 -11.92 3.08
N LYS A 219 -8.11 -12.26 3.43
CA LYS A 219 -9.22 -11.29 3.48
C LYS A 219 -10.02 -11.46 4.76
N VAL A 220 -10.47 -10.35 5.35
CA VAL A 220 -11.36 -10.41 6.51
C VAL A 220 -12.63 -11.20 6.16
N LYS A 221 -13.01 -12.13 7.04
CA LYS A 221 -14.18 -12.98 6.82
C LYS A 221 -15.48 -12.17 6.71
N PRO A 222 -16.38 -12.53 5.79
CA PRO A 222 -17.60 -11.77 5.54
C PRO A 222 -18.65 -11.92 6.63
N ASP A 223 -18.59 -12.98 7.45
CA ASP A 223 -19.58 -13.32 8.49
C ASP A 223 -19.29 -12.70 9.86
N LEU A 224 -18.14 -12.04 10.04
CA LEU A 224 -17.82 -11.35 11.29
C LEU A 224 -18.76 -10.16 11.55
N SER A 225 -18.98 -9.85 12.84
CA SER A 225 -19.72 -8.66 13.26
C SER A 225 -19.04 -7.38 12.75
N ASN A 226 -19.83 -6.32 12.51
CA ASN A 226 -19.29 -5.04 12.04
C ASN A 226 -18.25 -4.46 13.02
N GLY A 227 -18.53 -4.51 14.33
CA GLY A 227 -17.56 -4.04 15.34
C GLY A 227 -16.24 -4.81 15.33
N THR A 228 -16.29 -6.13 15.12
CA THR A 228 -15.06 -6.94 14.94
C THR A 228 -14.32 -6.52 13.68
N LYS A 229 -15.02 -6.41 12.54
CA LYS A 229 -14.42 -5.99 11.27
C LYS A 229 -13.76 -4.63 11.39
N ASP A 230 -14.38 -3.66 12.05
CA ASP A 230 -13.85 -2.31 12.24
C ASP A 230 -12.56 -2.31 13.09
N GLY A 231 -12.47 -3.24 14.05
CA GLY A 231 -11.27 -3.43 14.87
C GLY A 231 -10.05 -4.01 14.13
N LEU A 232 -10.26 -4.67 12.98
CA LEU A 232 -9.21 -5.30 12.16
C LEU A 232 -8.63 -4.28 11.17
N MET A 233 -7.33 -3.98 11.26
CA MET A 233 -6.74 -2.92 10.44
C MET A 233 -6.51 -3.33 8.98
N ILE A 234 -5.96 -4.54 8.74
CA ILE A 234 -5.79 -5.06 7.38
C ILE A 234 -7.12 -5.67 6.94
N LYS A 235 -7.71 -5.18 5.86
CA LYS A 235 -8.96 -5.73 5.30
C LYS A 235 -8.66 -6.80 4.27
N GLU A 236 -7.64 -6.57 3.45
CA GLU A 236 -7.17 -7.49 2.43
C GLU A 236 -5.65 -7.37 2.27
N LEU A 237 -4.97 -8.51 2.20
CA LEU A 237 -3.59 -8.61 1.75
C LEU A 237 -3.55 -9.64 0.62
N THR A 238 -3.12 -9.20 -0.55
CA THR A 238 -2.93 -10.05 -1.71
C THR A 238 -1.46 -10.01 -2.12
N THR A 239 -0.83 -11.17 -2.26
CA THR A 239 0.57 -11.29 -2.64
C THR A 239 0.70 -12.22 -3.84
N ILE A 240 1.43 -11.75 -4.86
CA ILE A 240 1.69 -12.47 -6.10
C ILE A 240 3.08 -13.08 -5.98
N PHE A 241 3.18 -14.40 -6.09
CA PHE A 241 4.44 -15.14 -6.08
C PHE A 241 4.71 -15.72 -7.45
N ASP A 242 5.93 -15.57 -7.96
CA ASP A 242 6.40 -16.30 -9.12
C ASP A 242 6.49 -17.80 -8.78
N LYS A 243 5.85 -18.68 -9.55
CA LYS A 243 5.88 -20.13 -9.26
C LYS A 243 7.27 -20.74 -9.43
N ARG A 244 8.16 -20.10 -10.19
CA ARG A 244 9.47 -20.67 -10.58
C ARG A 244 10.48 -20.59 -9.45
N ASN A 245 10.46 -19.51 -8.68
CA ASN A 245 11.43 -19.22 -7.61
C ASN A 245 10.78 -18.76 -6.30
N PHE A 246 9.45 -18.65 -6.26
CA PHE A 246 8.66 -18.19 -5.11
C PHE A 246 8.97 -16.76 -4.65
N GLU A 247 9.54 -15.95 -5.54
CA GLU A 247 9.77 -14.53 -5.31
C GLU A 247 8.46 -13.74 -5.40
N ILE A 248 8.31 -12.74 -4.54
CA ILE A 248 7.13 -11.87 -4.54
C ILE A 248 7.23 -10.86 -5.69
N LEU A 249 6.31 -10.89 -6.65
CA LEU A 249 6.21 -9.98 -7.80
C LEU A 249 5.23 -8.84 -7.59
N GLY A 250 4.32 -8.97 -6.63
CA GLY A 250 3.39 -7.90 -6.35
C GLY A 250 2.71 -8.06 -5.02
N ARG A 251 2.28 -6.93 -4.46
CA ARG A 251 1.58 -6.87 -3.20
C ARG A 251 0.51 -5.79 -3.25
N TYR A 252 -0.71 -6.20 -2.98
CA TYR A 252 -1.85 -5.33 -2.74
C TYR A 252 -2.24 -5.38 -1.27
N VAL A 253 -2.46 -4.21 -0.69
CA VAL A 253 -2.86 -4.04 0.71
C VAL A 253 -4.06 -3.10 0.76
N ASP A 254 -5.12 -3.55 1.42
CA ASP A 254 -6.26 -2.74 1.84
C ASP A 254 -6.22 -2.60 3.36
N MET A 255 -6.14 -1.36 3.82
CA MET A 255 -5.93 -0.98 5.21
C MET A 255 -6.96 0.05 5.61
N LYS A 256 -7.75 -0.27 6.65
CA LYS A 256 -8.70 0.68 7.21
C LYS A 256 -8.76 0.56 8.72
N TYR A 257 -8.65 1.68 9.39
CA TYR A 257 -8.69 1.76 10.84
C TYR A 257 -9.20 3.11 11.29
N SER A 258 -10.13 3.10 12.26
CA SER A 258 -10.69 4.31 12.85
C SER A 258 -10.72 4.15 14.37
N ASN A 259 -10.14 5.11 15.09
CA ASN A 259 -10.23 5.26 16.54
C ASN A 259 -10.22 6.76 16.91
N MET A 260 -10.28 7.08 18.21
CA MET A 260 -10.32 8.47 18.69
C MET A 260 -9.11 9.32 18.24
N LEU A 261 -7.97 8.70 17.92
CA LEU A 261 -6.72 9.37 17.57
C LEU A 261 -6.36 9.26 16.08
N PHE A 262 -6.87 8.27 15.34
CA PHE A 262 -6.45 8.01 13.97
C PHE A 262 -7.63 7.48 13.17
N ASP A 263 -7.87 8.06 12.00
CA ASP A 263 -8.76 7.51 10.98
C ASP A 263 -8.00 7.43 9.66
N PHE A 264 -7.88 6.23 9.10
CA PHE A 264 -7.34 6.07 7.77
C PHE A 264 -8.05 4.97 6.99
N ASP A 265 -8.09 5.18 5.68
CA ASP A 265 -8.61 4.25 4.69
C ASP A 265 -7.66 4.32 3.49
N VAL A 266 -6.90 3.25 3.26
CA VAL A 266 -5.73 3.21 2.39
C VAL A 266 -5.74 1.93 1.59
N GLN A 267 -5.56 2.08 0.28
CA GLN A 267 -5.29 0.98 -0.63
C GLN A 267 -3.99 1.25 -1.36
N MET A 268 -3.13 0.24 -1.43
CA MET A 268 -1.83 0.32 -2.08
C MET A 268 -1.58 -0.94 -2.89
N ASN A 269 -1.07 -0.76 -4.10
CA ASN A 269 -0.59 -1.83 -4.94
C ASN A 269 0.84 -1.53 -5.39
N ILE A 270 1.72 -2.50 -5.23
CA ILE A 270 3.11 -2.44 -5.70
C ILE A 270 3.34 -3.66 -6.58
N GLU A 271 3.88 -3.42 -7.77
CA GLU A 271 4.27 -4.44 -8.75
C GLU A 271 5.76 -4.34 -9.03
N MET A 272 6.35 -5.50 -9.32
CA MET A 272 7.74 -5.68 -9.63
C MET A 272 7.90 -6.43 -10.95
N SER A 273 8.97 -6.13 -11.65
CA SER A 273 9.38 -6.84 -12.87
C SER A 273 10.83 -7.29 -12.73
N TYR A 274 11.19 -8.33 -13.47
CA TYR A 274 12.60 -8.71 -13.61
C TYR A 274 13.28 -7.84 -14.65
N PHE A 275 14.46 -7.35 -14.31
CA PHE A 275 15.38 -6.68 -15.21
C PHE A 275 16.78 -7.27 -14.99
N GLN A 276 17.36 -7.89 -16.03
CA GLN A 276 18.67 -8.56 -15.95
C GLN A 276 18.78 -9.57 -14.79
N GLY A 277 17.69 -10.28 -14.48
CA GLY A 277 17.62 -11.24 -13.38
C GLY A 277 17.42 -10.62 -11.99
N GLU A 278 17.54 -9.30 -11.82
CA GLU A 278 17.16 -8.60 -10.59
C GLU A 278 15.69 -8.19 -10.60
N LYS A 279 15.03 -8.26 -9.45
CA LYS A 279 13.67 -7.79 -9.26
C LYS A 279 13.65 -6.32 -8.89
N LEU A 280 12.96 -5.51 -9.69
CA LEU A 280 12.85 -4.06 -9.50
C LEU A 280 11.38 -3.61 -9.52
N PRO A 281 10.99 -2.56 -8.77
CA PRO A 281 9.65 -1.99 -8.84
C PRO A 281 9.32 -1.52 -10.26
N SER A 282 8.13 -1.83 -10.76
CA SER A 282 7.66 -1.40 -12.08
C SER A 282 6.51 -0.41 -11.97
N LYS A 283 5.62 -0.61 -10.98
CA LYS A 283 4.47 0.25 -10.75
C LYS A 283 4.10 0.27 -9.28
N ILE A 284 3.66 1.44 -8.84
CA ILE A 284 3.14 1.68 -7.50
C ILE A 284 1.89 2.52 -7.65
N SER A 285 0.77 2.04 -7.15
CA SER A 285 -0.44 2.83 -7.01
C SER A 285 -0.86 2.90 -5.55
N TYR A 286 -1.41 4.05 -5.18
CA TYR A 286 -1.93 4.29 -3.86
C TYR A 286 -3.15 5.18 -3.96
N GLN A 287 -4.12 4.92 -3.10
CA GLN A 287 -5.15 5.88 -2.74
C GLN A 287 -5.41 5.81 -1.25
N GLY A 288 -5.63 6.96 -0.62
CA GLY A 288 -6.05 6.91 0.77
C GLY A 288 -6.49 8.23 1.36
N ASN A 289 -7.06 8.08 2.55
CA ASN A 289 -7.49 9.12 3.47
C ASN A 289 -6.68 8.99 4.75
N TRP A 290 -6.22 10.11 5.28
CA TRP A 290 -5.58 10.19 6.59
C TRP A 290 -6.19 11.33 7.38
N ASP A 291 -6.85 11.00 8.48
CA ASP A 291 -7.21 11.93 9.55
C ASP A 291 -6.36 11.63 10.78
N TYR A 292 -5.65 12.64 11.26
CA TYR A 292 -4.75 12.54 12.39
C TYR A 292 -4.91 13.77 13.28
N PRO A 293 -4.62 13.66 14.59
CA PRO A 293 -5.00 14.67 15.55
C PRO A 293 -4.34 16.00 15.22
N PHE A 294 -5.10 17.08 15.41
CA PHE A 294 -4.66 18.46 15.20
C PHE A 294 -4.38 18.85 13.74
N LYS A 295 -4.74 18.02 12.77
CA LYS A 295 -4.49 18.24 11.35
C LYS A 295 -5.76 18.02 10.53
N LYS A 296 -5.79 18.56 9.31
CA LYS A 296 -6.95 18.39 8.43
C LYS A 296 -6.85 17.04 7.75
N GLU A 297 -7.97 16.33 7.66
CA GLU A 297 -8.11 15.14 6.84
C GLU A 297 -7.45 15.35 5.46
N GLU A 298 -6.53 14.48 5.12
CA GLU A 298 -5.76 14.49 3.89
C GLU A 298 -6.25 13.37 2.98
N ARG A 299 -6.46 13.70 1.70
CA ARG A 299 -6.91 12.74 0.69
C ARG A 299 -6.00 12.84 -0.52
N ALA A 300 -5.37 11.74 -0.87
CA ALA A 300 -4.43 11.71 -1.98
C ALA A 300 -4.46 10.38 -2.73
N SER A 301 -4.07 10.43 -4.00
CA SER A 301 -3.75 9.24 -4.78
C SER A 301 -2.47 9.45 -5.57
N PHE A 302 -1.71 8.38 -5.75
CA PHE A 302 -0.42 8.37 -6.43
C PHE A 302 -0.39 7.23 -7.44
N LEU A 303 0.25 7.48 -8.57
CA LEU A 303 0.73 6.47 -9.49
C LEU A 303 2.18 6.79 -9.81
N ILE A 304 3.06 5.84 -9.56
CA ILE A 304 4.46 5.87 -9.98
C ILE A 304 4.64 4.71 -10.93
N VAL A 305 5.18 4.98 -12.11
CA VAL A 305 5.56 3.94 -13.08
C VAL A 305 7.04 4.10 -13.38
N HIS A 306 7.78 3.02 -13.18
CA HIS A 306 9.18 2.92 -13.56
C HIS A 306 9.29 2.28 -14.94
N LYS A 307 10.02 2.94 -15.83
CA LYS A 307 10.21 2.55 -17.23
C LYS A 307 11.69 2.59 -17.57
N ASP A 308 12.04 1.93 -18.67
CA ASP A 308 13.34 2.05 -19.32
C ASP A 308 14.52 1.79 -18.36
N TYR A 309 14.44 0.70 -17.58
CA TYR A 309 15.56 0.28 -16.74
C TYR A 309 16.80 0.02 -17.61
N GLN A 310 17.94 0.52 -17.14
CA GLN A 310 19.24 0.40 -17.79
C GLN A 310 20.28 0.00 -16.75
N GLY A 311 21.07 -1.03 -17.06
CA GLY A 311 22.24 -1.38 -16.25
C GLY A 311 23.31 -0.30 -16.34
N GLU A 312 24.17 -0.25 -15.34
CA GLU A 312 25.42 0.53 -15.45
C GLU A 312 26.19 0.00 -16.67
N LYS A 313 26.50 0.86 -17.63
CA LYS A 313 27.41 0.48 -18.72
C LYS A 313 28.75 0.18 -18.04
N ARG A 314 29.11 -1.12 -18.00
CA ARG A 314 30.48 -1.54 -17.72
C ARG A 314 31.40 -1.03 -18.81
#